data_AF-A0AAV6FLV7-F1
#
_entry.id   AF-A0AAV6FLV7-F1
#
_cell.length_a   1.000
_cell.length_b   1.000
_cell.length_c   1.000
_cell.angle_alpha   90.00
_cell.angle_beta   90.00
_cell.angle_gamma   90.00
#
_symmetry.space_group_name_H-M   'P 1'
#
loop_
_entity.id
_entity.type
_entity.pdbx_description
1 polymer ?
#
loop_
_entity_poly.entity_id
_entity_poly.type
_entity_poly.pdbx_seq_one_letter_code
_entity_poly.pdbx_strand_id
1 'polypeptide(L)'
;MAASFESHSYKRDFKPCARRLRDSSHPLQCNYTHTTSKPPWRVLFFGSDDFAVESLKLLHASSLESKERVVDTLEVVTLSDSVPVWRYAHKHQLKVHDWPNVDVHGRFDVGVVVSFGCLLKEKLIKQLPHGILNVHPSLLPRWRGPAPVFHTVLQGDTLTGVSIMQIRPLRFDVGPILQQEVCEVPPRCTADELGQTLAAMGARMLMDTLKNLPERISNRKEQAKEGATFAPKISVSMSWLVWEDQTCVQIDRLYRAIGSRIPLRTLWMGKTVKLLDFVGQCNISLTGFQCSVPGSICFQKETNTLAVRCKDGWVGFQTVKLKKCLSAADFYNGYLHQSFLRRSLDATDCVFQSVRDRDTGAFNSHHKDSFLLGKTSAH
;
A
#
# COMPACT_ATOMS: atom_id res chain seq x y z
N MET A 1 -9.26 49.60 -75.88
CA MET A 1 -9.79 48.74 -74.81
C MET A 1 -9.96 49.63 -73.57
N ALA A 2 -11.07 50.39 -73.50
CA ALA A 2 -12.18 50.18 -72.54
C ALA A 2 -11.70 50.27 -71.06
N ALA A 3 -11.68 51.46 -70.43
CA ALA A 3 -12.78 52.14 -69.68
C ALA A 3 -13.00 51.51 -68.27
N SER A 4 -13.18 52.19 -67.13
CA SER A 4 -13.41 53.61 -66.77
C SER A 4 -13.25 53.81 -65.23
N PHE A 5 -12.95 55.06 -64.82
CA PHE A 5 -13.38 55.90 -63.66
C PHE A 5 -14.53 55.35 -62.76
N GLU A 6 -14.79 55.69 -61.48
CA GLU A 6 -14.55 56.84 -60.55
C GLU A 6 -15.06 56.38 -59.13
N SER A 7 -14.38 56.63 -58.00
CA SER A 7 -14.53 57.72 -57.02
C SER A 7 -15.72 57.73 -56.01
N HIS A 8 -15.35 58.11 -54.77
CA HIS A 8 -16.12 58.77 -53.68
C HIS A 8 -16.84 57.99 -52.56
N SER A 9 -16.52 58.47 -51.35
CA SER A 9 -16.99 58.13 -50.00
C SER A 9 -18.37 58.71 -49.66
N TYR A 10 -19.11 58.10 -48.70
CA TYR A 10 -19.66 58.79 -47.51
C TYR A 10 -20.38 57.84 -46.52
N LYS A 11 -20.31 58.18 -45.23
CA LYS A 11 -21.04 57.59 -44.08
C LYS A 11 -22.55 57.87 -44.13
N ARG A 12 -23.40 57.04 -43.49
CA ARG A 12 -24.53 57.48 -42.63
C ARG A 12 -25.32 56.35 -41.95
N ASP A 13 -25.76 56.69 -40.73
CA ASP A 13 -26.61 55.98 -39.78
C ASP A 13 -28.11 55.88 -40.18
N PHE A 14 -28.83 54.94 -39.53
CA PHE A 14 -30.15 55.04 -38.85
C PHE A 14 -31.11 53.83 -39.04
N LYS A 15 -31.66 53.36 -37.89
CA LYS A 15 -32.77 52.38 -37.64
C LYS A 15 -34.13 52.93 -38.16
N PRO A 16 -35.35 52.31 -37.98
CA PRO A 16 -35.79 51.02 -37.37
C PRO A 16 -36.88 50.23 -38.17
N CYS A 17 -37.26 49.01 -37.75
CA CYS A 17 -38.67 48.54 -37.83
C CYS A 17 -38.94 47.31 -36.93
N ALA A 18 -40.06 47.34 -36.21
CA ALA A 18 -40.49 46.36 -35.22
C ALA A 18 -41.45 45.32 -35.80
N ARG A 19 -41.41 44.07 -35.31
CA ARG A 19 -42.60 43.33 -34.81
C ARG A 19 -42.31 41.91 -34.28
N ARG A 20 -42.95 41.66 -33.12
CA ARG A 20 -43.45 40.39 -32.54
C ARG A 20 -42.48 39.45 -31.82
N LEU A 21 -42.51 39.62 -30.49
CA LEU A 21 -42.55 38.61 -29.42
C LEU A 21 -42.79 37.17 -29.90
N ARG A 22 -41.86 36.29 -29.56
CA ARG A 22 -42.16 34.99 -28.92
C ARG A 22 -41.10 34.70 -27.88
N ASP A 23 -41.59 34.59 -26.67
CA ASP A 23 -40.91 34.09 -25.49
C ASP A 23 -40.53 32.61 -25.72
N SER A 24 -39.27 32.27 -25.55
CA SER A 24 -38.83 30.88 -25.43
C SER A 24 -37.75 30.79 -24.36
N SER A 25 -38.20 30.99 -23.12
CA SER A 25 -37.53 30.54 -21.92
C SER A 25 -37.39 29.01 -21.94
N HIS A 26 -36.19 28.51 -22.18
CA HIS A 26 -35.79 27.17 -21.72
C HIS A 26 -34.40 27.26 -21.09
N PRO A 27 -34.30 27.44 -19.76
CA PRO A 27 -33.10 27.01 -19.07
C PRO A 27 -33.07 25.49 -19.10
N LEU A 28 -32.02 24.91 -19.68
CA LEU A 28 -31.68 23.49 -19.50
C LEU A 28 -31.29 23.28 -18.04
N GLN A 29 -32.31 23.10 -17.20
CA GLN A 29 -32.17 22.69 -15.81
C GLN A 29 -31.94 21.19 -15.82
N CYS A 30 -30.68 20.77 -15.88
CA CYS A 30 -30.31 19.38 -15.74
C CYS A 30 -30.40 19.01 -14.25
N ASN A 31 -31.57 18.53 -13.84
CA ASN A 31 -31.84 18.03 -12.50
C ASN A 31 -31.15 16.66 -12.29
N TYR A 32 -29.86 16.67 -11.97
CA TYR A 32 -29.18 15.51 -11.37
C TYR A 32 -29.02 15.73 -9.87
N THR A 33 -30.13 15.74 -9.14
CA THR A 33 -30.17 15.81 -7.67
C THR A 33 -30.91 14.63 -7.05
N HIS A 34 -30.98 13.49 -7.74
CA HIS A 34 -31.41 12.25 -7.10
C HIS A 34 -30.20 11.56 -6.45
N THR A 35 -29.99 11.86 -5.16
CA THR A 35 -29.17 11.01 -4.30
C THR A 35 -29.93 9.72 -4.05
N THR A 36 -29.41 8.59 -4.53
CA THR A 36 -30.01 7.28 -4.23
C THR A 36 -29.90 7.01 -2.73
N SER A 37 -30.99 6.52 -2.12
CA SER A 37 -31.02 6.19 -0.70
C SER A 37 -30.80 4.70 -0.43
N LYS A 38 -30.78 3.88 -1.48
CA LYS A 38 -30.60 2.42 -1.45
C LYS A 38 -29.85 1.95 -2.71
N PRO A 39 -29.19 0.78 -2.67
CA PRO A 39 -28.58 0.18 -3.87
C PRO A 39 -29.63 -0.08 -4.97
N PRO A 40 -29.20 -0.18 -6.24
CA PRO A 40 -27.80 -0.26 -6.69
C PRO A 40 -27.09 1.11 -6.76
N TRP A 41 -25.79 1.13 -6.47
CA TRP A 41 -24.97 2.35 -6.34
C TRP A 41 -24.12 2.64 -7.58
N ARG A 42 -23.98 3.92 -7.95
CA ARG A 42 -22.97 4.34 -8.93
C ARG A 42 -21.63 4.56 -8.23
N VAL A 43 -20.67 3.66 -8.46
CA VAL A 43 -19.42 3.57 -7.71
C VAL A 43 -18.24 4.08 -8.53
N LEU A 44 -17.44 4.97 -7.92
CA LEU A 44 -16.11 5.33 -8.41
C LEU A 44 -15.03 4.64 -7.57
N PHE A 45 -14.30 3.71 -8.18
CA PHE A 45 -13.29 2.90 -7.52
C PHE A 45 -11.88 3.47 -7.71
N PHE A 46 -11.10 3.59 -6.64
CA PHE A 46 -9.71 4.04 -6.63
C PHE A 46 -8.82 2.91 -6.11
N GLY A 47 -7.85 2.44 -6.91
CA GLY A 47 -6.91 1.43 -6.44
C GLY A 47 -5.74 1.20 -7.38
N SER A 48 -4.78 0.37 -6.96
CA SER A 48 -3.59 0.10 -7.80
C SER A 48 -3.09 -1.34 -7.73
N ASP A 49 -3.02 -1.96 -6.56
CA ASP A 49 -2.35 -3.25 -6.38
C ASP A 49 -3.30 -4.48 -6.40
N ASP A 50 -2.73 -5.67 -6.21
CA ASP A 50 -3.50 -6.93 -6.18
C ASP A 50 -4.49 -7.00 -5.01
N PHE A 51 -4.19 -6.34 -3.89
CA PHE A 51 -5.12 -6.23 -2.76
C PHE A 51 -6.40 -5.49 -3.18
N ALA A 52 -6.26 -4.40 -3.94
CA ALA A 52 -7.39 -3.65 -4.48
C ALA A 52 -8.19 -4.44 -5.54
N VAL A 53 -7.53 -5.29 -6.32
CA VAL A 53 -8.18 -6.10 -7.37
C VAL A 53 -9.26 -7.02 -6.79
N GLU A 54 -9.10 -7.57 -5.58
CA GLU A 54 -10.12 -8.43 -4.96
C GLU A 54 -11.43 -7.68 -4.69
N SER A 55 -11.35 -6.42 -4.24
CA SER A 55 -12.54 -5.57 -4.09
C SER A 55 -13.16 -5.22 -5.44
N LEU A 56 -12.33 -4.88 -6.43
CA LEU A 56 -12.79 -4.55 -7.78
C LEU A 56 -13.53 -5.73 -8.45
N LYS A 57 -13.04 -6.96 -8.27
CA LYS A 57 -13.67 -8.18 -8.78
C LYS A 57 -15.11 -8.34 -8.29
N LEU A 58 -15.36 -8.18 -6.99
CA LEU A 58 -16.70 -8.33 -6.42
C LEU A 58 -17.64 -7.19 -6.81
N LEU A 59 -17.14 -5.95 -6.84
CA LEU A 59 -17.91 -4.80 -7.33
C LEU A 59 -18.33 -5.01 -8.79
N HIS A 60 -17.40 -5.45 -9.63
CA HIS A 60 -17.65 -5.70 -11.03
C HIS A 60 -18.63 -6.85 -11.23
N ALA A 61 -18.44 -7.98 -10.53
CA ALA A 61 -19.39 -9.09 -10.57
C ALA A 61 -20.81 -8.63 -10.21
N SER A 62 -20.96 -7.85 -9.13
CA SER A 62 -22.26 -7.32 -8.72
C SER A 62 -22.89 -6.40 -9.77
N SER A 63 -22.09 -5.63 -10.51
CA SER A 63 -22.62 -4.76 -11.58
C SER A 63 -23.19 -5.50 -12.78
N LEU A 64 -22.81 -6.76 -12.96
CA LEU A 64 -23.31 -7.63 -14.02
C LEU A 64 -24.58 -8.40 -13.61
N GLU A 65 -24.91 -8.46 -12.31
CA GLU A 65 -26.06 -9.20 -11.81
C GLU A 65 -27.39 -8.49 -12.09
N SER A 66 -28.48 -9.27 -12.21
CA SER A 66 -29.82 -8.73 -12.55
C SER A 66 -30.82 -8.71 -11.38
N LYS A 67 -30.64 -9.54 -10.34
CA LYS A 67 -31.68 -9.77 -9.30
C LYS A 67 -31.36 -9.16 -7.94
N GLU A 68 -30.07 -9.07 -7.55
CA GLU A 68 -29.63 -8.50 -6.26
C GLU A 68 -28.45 -7.55 -6.43
N ARG A 69 -28.54 -6.70 -7.46
CA ARG A 69 -27.48 -5.76 -7.85
C ARG A 69 -27.21 -4.74 -6.73
N VAL A 70 -25.97 -4.68 -6.26
CA VAL A 70 -25.50 -3.67 -5.30
C VAL A 70 -24.84 -2.49 -6.01
N VAL A 71 -24.23 -2.73 -7.17
CA VAL A 71 -23.49 -1.73 -7.95
C VAL A 71 -24.22 -1.52 -9.28
N ASP A 72 -24.69 -0.30 -9.55
CA ASP A 72 -25.34 0.05 -10.82
C ASP A 72 -24.31 0.29 -11.91
N THR A 73 -23.36 1.20 -11.63
CA THR A 73 -22.24 1.52 -12.51
C THR A 73 -20.94 1.47 -11.73
N LEU A 74 -19.88 1.08 -12.43
CA LEU A 74 -18.53 0.97 -11.87
C LEU A 74 -17.54 1.60 -12.83
N GLU A 75 -16.89 2.68 -12.38
CA GLU A 75 -15.80 3.33 -13.11
C GLU A 75 -14.55 3.35 -12.21
N VAL A 76 -13.36 3.32 -12.82
CA VAL A 76 -12.09 3.05 -12.13
C VAL A 76 -11.13 4.23 -12.25
N VAL A 77 -10.37 4.49 -11.20
CA VAL A 77 -9.25 5.42 -11.15
C VAL A 77 -8.03 4.66 -10.62
N THR A 78 -6.92 4.77 -11.34
CA THR A 78 -5.66 4.08 -11.02
C THR A 78 -4.48 4.98 -11.35
N LEU A 79 -3.31 4.72 -10.77
CA LEU A 79 -2.14 5.60 -10.89
C LEU A 79 -1.28 5.36 -12.14
N SER A 80 -1.39 4.20 -12.77
CA SER A 80 -0.53 3.81 -13.89
C SER A 80 -1.17 2.67 -14.69
N ASP A 81 -0.82 2.54 -15.96
CA ASP A 81 -1.27 1.46 -16.85
C ASP A 81 -0.62 0.10 -16.55
N SER A 82 0.49 0.11 -15.82
CA SER A 82 1.25 -1.09 -15.49
C SER A 82 0.78 -1.81 -14.23
N VAL A 83 -0.20 -1.28 -13.49
CA VAL A 83 -0.60 -1.82 -12.17
C VAL A 83 -1.75 -2.84 -12.28
N PRO A 84 -1.87 -3.79 -11.33
CA PRO A 84 -2.91 -4.82 -11.34
C PRO A 84 -4.34 -4.32 -11.58
N VAL A 85 -4.75 -3.23 -10.93
CA VAL A 85 -6.10 -2.66 -11.10
C VAL A 85 -6.36 -2.22 -12.53
N TRP A 86 -5.38 -1.57 -13.18
CA TRP A 86 -5.53 -1.15 -14.58
C TRP A 86 -5.67 -2.37 -15.50
N ARG A 87 -4.82 -3.39 -15.30
CA ARG A 87 -4.86 -4.63 -16.12
C ARG A 87 -6.21 -5.32 -16.02
N TYR A 88 -6.78 -5.38 -14.81
CA TYR A 88 -8.11 -5.93 -14.59
C TYR A 88 -9.19 -5.09 -15.29
N ALA A 89 -9.19 -3.77 -15.06
CA ALA A 89 -10.17 -2.85 -15.65
C ALA A 89 -10.15 -2.90 -17.18
N HIS A 90 -8.96 -2.84 -17.79
CA HIS A 90 -8.79 -2.92 -19.24
C HIS A 90 -9.28 -4.26 -19.81
N LYS A 91 -8.90 -5.38 -19.18
CA LYS A 91 -9.35 -6.73 -19.60
C LYS A 91 -10.87 -6.86 -19.61
N HIS A 92 -11.54 -6.23 -18.66
CA HIS A 92 -12.98 -6.28 -18.49
C HIS A 92 -13.72 -5.06 -19.07
N GLN A 93 -13.02 -4.20 -19.83
CA GLN A 93 -13.59 -3.02 -20.50
C GLN A 93 -14.30 -2.05 -19.54
N LEU A 94 -13.83 -1.98 -18.29
CA LEU A 94 -14.29 -0.96 -17.34
C LEU A 94 -13.74 0.40 -17.74
N LYS A 95 -14.56 1.44 -17.60
CA LYS A 95 -14.13 2.82 -17.88
C LYS A 95 -13.10 3.27 -16.83
N VAL A 96 -11.91 3.64 -17.31
CA VAL A 96 -10.81 4.16 -16.48
C VAL A 96 -10.71 5.68 -16.67
N HIS A 97 -10.53 6.42 -15.58
CA HIS A 97 -10.28 7.86 -15.59
C HIS A 97 -8.83 8.18 -15.24
N ASP A 98 -8.36 9.29 -15.77
CA ASP A 98 -7.06 9.84 -15.45
C ASP A 98 -7.06 10.53 -14.08
N TRP A 99 -6.07 10.21 -13.26
CA TRP A 99 -5.81 10.91 -12.01
C TRP A 99 -4.88 12.11 -12.25
N PRO A 100 -5.11 13.31 -11.67
CA PRO A 100 -6.11 13.64 -10.64
C PRO A 100 -7.42 14.26 -11.15
N ASN A 101 -7.65 14.29 -12.46
CA ASN A 101 -8.73 15.04 -13.09
C ASN A 101 -9.95 14.14 -13.35
N VAL A 102 -10.73 13.88 -12.31
CA VAL A 102 -11.96 13.08 -12.41
C VAL A 102 -13.18 13.97 -12.20
N ASP A 103 -14.08 14.02 -13.18
CA ASP A 103 -15.38 14.65 -13.03
C ASP A 103 -16.36 13.70 -12.35
N VAL A 104 -16.75 14.06 -11.13
CA VAL A 104 -17.66 13.26 -10.29
C VAL A 104 -19.05 13.89 -10.13
N HIS A 105 -19.28 15.10 -10.65
CA HIS A 105 -20.47 15.88 -10.31
C HIS A 105 -21.77 15.20 -10.78
N GLY A 106 -22.58 14.71 -9.82
CA GLY A 106 -23.85 14.05 -10.10
C GLY A 106 -23.75 12.68 -10.77
N ARG A 107 -22.52 12.15 -10.95
CA ARG A 107 -22.26 10.90 -11.68
C ARG A 107 -22.16 9.66 -10.78
N PHE A 108 -21.72 9.86 -9.54
CA PHE A 108 -21.46 8.77 -8.60
C PHE A 108 -22.11 9.05 -7.24
N ASP A 109 -22.53 7.98 -6.58
CA ASP A 109 -23.18 8.04 -5.26
C ASP A 109 -22.15 7.85 -4.13
N VAL A 110 -21.13 7.02 -4.37
CA VAL A 110 -20.09 6.66 -3.39
C VAL A 110 -18.75 6.41 -4.07
N GLY A 111 -17.67 6.84 -3.43
CA GLY A 111 -16.32 6.45 -3.81
C GLY A 111 -15.82 5.29 -2.96
N VAL A 112 -15.02 4.42 -3.55
CA VAL A 112 -14.33 3.34 -2.82
C VAL A 112 -12.84 3.45 -3.11
N VAL A 113 -12.02 3.61 -2.08
CA VAL A 113 -10.57 3.60 -2.18
C VAL A 113 -10.00 2.34 -1.54
N VAL A 114 -9.09 1.66 -2.24
CA VAL A 114 -8.38 0.48 -1.77
C VAL A 114 -6.96 0.53 -2.29
N SER A 115 -5.97 0.65 -1.41
CA SER A 115 -4.53 0.67 -1.78
C SER A 115 -4.19 1.61 -2.96
N PHE A 116 -4.78 2.81 -2.99
CA PHE A 116 -4.57 3.77 -4.09
C PHE A 116 -3.27 4.58 -3.96
N GLY A 117 -2.78 4.81 -2.73
CA GLY A 117 -1.49 5.47 -2.50
C GLY A 117 -1.47 7.00 -2.66
N CYS A 118 -2.61 7.66 -2.90
CA CYS A 118 -2.73 9.11 -2.99
C CYS A 118 -3.77 9.68 -2.01
N LEU A 119 -3.53 10.88 -1.49
CA LEU A 119 -4.54 11.63 -0.74
C LEU A 119 -5.63 12.14 -1.69
N LEU A 120 -6.89 11.91 -1.31
CA LEU A 120 -8.03 12.46 -2.03
C LEU A 120 -8.38 13.86 -1.51
N LYS A 121 -8.55 14.80 -2.42
CA LYS A 121 -8.84 16.21 -2.10
C LYS A 121 -10.23 16.35 -1.50
N GLU A 122 -10.40 17.29 -0.58
CA GLU A 122 -11.69 17.55 0.08
C GLU A 122 -12.83 17.83 -0.90
N LYS A 123 -12.54 18.57 -1.99
CA LYS A 123 -13.52 18.87 -3.05
C LYS A 123 -14.11 17.60 -3.67
N LEU A 124 -13.27 16.60 -3.94
CA LEU A 124 -13.70 15.31 -4.49
C LEU A 124 -14.57 14.54 -3.49
N ILE A 125 -14.13 14.48 -2.22
CA ILE A 125 -14.85 13.76 -1.16
C ILE A 125 -16.25 14.35 -0.96
N LYS A 126 -16.38 15.68 -0.91
CA LYS A 126 -17.65 16.38 -0.67
C LYS A 126 -18.65 16.30 -1.82
N GLN A 127 -18.19 15.97 -3.03
CA GLN A 127 -19.06 15.85 -4.19
C GLN A 127 -19.79 14.50 -4.25
N LEU A 128 -19.36 13.52 -3.46
CA LEU A 128 -19.97 12.19 -3.40
C LEU A 128 -20.98 12.14 -2.25
N PRO A 129 -22.28 11.88 -2.51
CA PRO A 129 -23.34 11.91 -1.49
C PRO A 129 -23.04 11.08 -0.24
N HIS A 130 -22.49 9.87 -0.42
CA HIS A 130 -22.15 8.96 0.68
C HIS A 130 -20.66 9.01 1.07
N GLY A 131 -19.92 9.98 0.52
CA GLY A 131 -18.49 10.16 0.72
C GLY A 131 -17.64 9.10 0.02
N ILE A 132 -16.46 8.84 0.58
CA ILE A 132 -15.52 7.83 0.08
C ILE A 132 -15.19 6.86 1.19
N LEU A 133 -15.39 5.57 0.92
CA LEU A 133 -15.05 4.45 1.79
C LEU A 133 -13.62 3.99 1.53
N ASN A 134 -12.89 3.58 2.58
CA ASN A 134 -11.60 2.90 2.46
C ASN A 134 -11.69 1.48 3.02
N VAL A 135 -11.09 0.52 2.31
CA VAL A 135 -10.87 -0.85 2.81
C VAL A 135 -9.46 -0.90 3.39
N HIS A 136 -9.35 -0.86 4.72
CA HIS A 136 -8.06 -0.79 5.41
C HIS A 136 -7.71 -2.13 6.07
N PRO A 137 -6.59 -2.80 5.71
CA PRO A 137 -6.26 -4.14 6.22
C PRO A 137 -5.58 -4.12 7.60
N SER A 138 -6.24 -3.48 8.56
CA SER A 138 -5.95 -3.62 9.99
C SER A 138 -7.20 -3.37 10.83
N LEU A 139 -7.10 -3.67 12.13
CA LEU A 139 -8.04 -3.21 13.14
C LEU A 139 -7.68 -1.78 13.59
N LEU A 140 -8.21 -0.78 12.89
CA LEU A 140 -8.07 0.62 13.27
C LEU A 140 -8.57 0.86 14.72
N PRO A 141 -7.88 1.69 15.52
CA PRO A 141 -6.86 2.66 15.12
C PRO A 141 -5.43 2.11 15.03
N ARG A 142 -5.21 0.80 15.27
CA ARG A 142 -3.89 0.18 15.11
C ARG A 142 -3.51 0.10 13.63
N TRP A 143 -2.26 0.41 13.33
CA TRP A 143 -1.68 0.36 11.98
C TRP A 143 -2.32 1.28 10.94
N ARG A 144 -2.46 2.57 11.28
CA ARG A 144 -2.76 3.60 10.27
C ARG A 144 -1.59 3.76 9.29
N GLY A 145 -1.87 4.04 8.03
CA GLY A 145 -0.86 4.33 7.02
C GLY A 145 -0.66 3.22 6.00
N PRO A 146 0.42 3.30 5.21
CA PRO A 146 0.49 2.60 3.92
C PRO A 146 0.88 1.12 3.98
N ALA A 147 1.36 0.58 5.10
CA ALA A 147 1.89 -0.80 5.14
C ALA A 147 1.37 -1.66 6.32
N PRO A 148 0.07 -1.63 6.69
CA PRO A 148 -0.45 -2.29 7.88
C PRO A 148 -0.12 -3.79 7.95
N VAL A 149 -0.36 -4.53 6.86
CA VAL A 149 -0.13 -5.99 6.80
C VAL A 149 1.33 -6.35 7.13
N PHE A 150 2.29 -5.57 6.61
CA PHE A 150 3.71 -5.75 6.89
C PHE A 150 4.02 -5.56 8.38
N HIS A 151 3.46 -4.50 8.98
CA HIS A 151 3.70 -4.18 10.38
C HIS A 151 3.02 -5.15 11.35
N THR A 152 1.84 -5.67 11.00
CA THR A 152 1.18 -6.76 11.72
C THR A 152 2.11 -7.98 11.84
N VAL A 153 2.70 -8.43 10.72
CA VAL A 153 3.62 -9.56 10.70
C VAL A 153 4.94 -9.22 11.42
N LEU A 154 5.47 -8.03 11.19
CA LEU A 154 6.74 -7.57 11.75
C LEU A 154 6.71 -7.49 13.29
N GLN A 155 5.64 -6.95 13.86
CA GLN A 155 5.46 -6.89 15.32
C GLN A 155 5.02 -8.23 15.92
N GLY A 156 4.58 -9.17 15.08
CA GLY A 156 4.09 -10.48 15.51
C GLY A 156 2.76 -10.39 16.24
N ASP A 157 1.87 -9.54 15.74
CA ASP A 157 0.49 -9.49 16.20
C ASP A 157 -0.17 -10.85 15.95
N THR A 158 -0.92 -11.36 16.93
CA THR A 158 -1.67 -12.62 16.81
C THR A 158 -3.06 -12.42 16.24
N LEU A 159 -3.56 -11.17 16.29
CA LEU A 159 -4.85 -10.77 15.76
C LEU A 159 -4.67 -9.56 14.86
N THR A 160 -5.42 -9.53 13.77
CA THR A 160 -5.55 -8.41 12.84
C THR A 160 -6.98 -8.37 12.34
N GLY A 161 -7.24 -7.70 11.23
CA GLY A 161 -8.56 -7.67 10.63
C GLY A 161 -8.62 -6.67 9.49
N VAL A 162 -9.85 -6.36 9.08
CA VAL A 162 -10.13 -5.31 8.11
C VAL A 162 -11.08 -4.30 8.74
N SER A 163 -10.87 -3.02 8.43
CA SER A 163 -11.76 -1.93 8.76
C SER A 163 -12.30 -1.31 7.48
N ILE A 164 -13.63 -1.20 7.36
CA ILE A 164 -14.27 -0.33 6.39
C ILE A 164 -14.52 1.01 7.08
N MET A 165 -13.95 2.09 6.55
CA MET A 165 -14.06 3.43 7.14
C MET A 165 -14.44 4.47 6.09
N GLN A 166 -15.00 5.60 6.50
CA GLN A 166 -15.07 6.79 5.64
C GLN A 166 -13.75 7.54 5.75
N ILE A 167 -13.21 8.03 4.63
CA ILE A 167 -11.97 8.83 4.66
C ILE A 167 -12.24 10.27 5.10
N ARG A 168 -11.22 10.91 5.67
CA ARG A 168 -11.19 12.36 5.91
C ARG A 168 -10.18 13.01 4.96
N PRO A 169 -10.37 14.28 4.59
CA PRO A 169 -9.37 15.02 3.82
C PRO A 169 -8.04 15.14 4.59
N LEU A 170 -6.94 15.29 3.84
CA LEU A 170 -5.59 15.65 4.34
C LEU A 170 -4.91 14.66 5.29
N ARG A 171 -5.58 13.60 5.76
CA ARG A 171 -5.02 12.60 6.67
C ARG A 171 -5.44 11.19 6.27
N PHE A 172 -4.48 10.26 6.26
CA PHE A 172 -4.74 8.84 6.01
C PHE A 172 -5.33 8.16 7.25
N ASP A 173 -6.32 7.30 7.04
CA ASP A 173 -6.78 6.28 8.00
C ASP A 173 -7.24 6.78 9.38
N VAL A 174 -7.72 8.02 9.46
CA VAL A 174 -8.24 8.65 10.71
C VAL A 174 -9.76 8.83 10.73
N GLY A 175 -10.45 8.46 9.66
CA GLY A 175 -11.88 8.67 9.56
C GLY A 175 -12.71 7.63 10.32
N PRO A 176 -14.01 7.86 10.49
CA PRO A 176 -14.87 7.00 11.28
C PRO A 176 -15.04 5.62 10.64
N ILE A 177 -15.10 4.61 11.48
CA ILE A 177 -15.22 3.19 11.12
C ILE A 177 -16.71 2.85 10.96
N LEU A 178 -17.05 2.20 9.85
CA LEU A 178 -18.40 1.71 9.54
C LEU A 178 -18.56 0.25 9.92
N GLN A 179 -17.51 -0.56 9.72
CA GLN A 179 -17.51 -1.99 9.99
C GLN A 179 -16.08 -2.47 10.25
N GLN A 180 -15.93 -3.45 11.14
CA GLN A 180 -14.67 -4.11 11.45
C GLN A 180 -14.90 -5.61 11.63
N GLU A 181 -13.98 -6.42 11.13
CA GLU A 181 -13.96 -7.88 11.29
C GLU A 181 -12.56 -8.29 11.74
N VAL A 182 -12.49 -9.15 12.76
CA VAL A 182 -11.24 -9.66 13.34
C VAL A 182 -10.84 -10.94 12.61
N CYS A 183 -9.53 -11.11 12.43
CA CYS A 183 -8.90 -12.28 11.82
C CYS A 183 -7.70 -12.70 12.67
N GLU A 184 -7.59 -14.00 12.97
CA GLU A 184 -6.37 -14.54 13.55
C GLU A 184 -5.23 -14.49 12.52
N VAL A 185 -4.03 -14.09 12.96
CA VAL A 185 -2.84 -14.11 12.11
C VAL A 185 -2.30 -15.54 12.12
N PRO A 186 -2.31 -16.26 10.98
CA PRO A 186 -1.86 -17.64 10.98
C PRO A 186 -0.39 -17.73 11.42
N PRO A 187 -0.02 -18.72 12.25
CA PRO A 187 1.36 -18.91 12.65
C PRO A 187 2.28 -19.02 11.42
N ARG A 188 3.39 -18.28 11.45
CA ARG A 188 4.41 -18.28 10.39
C ARG A 188 3.94 -17.78 9.01
N CYS A 189 2.76 -17.18 8.89
CA CYS A 189 2.38 -16.56 7.62
C CYS A 189 3.35 -15.43 7.24
N THR A 190 3.53 -15.27 5.93
CA THR A 190 4.17 -14.10 5.33
C THR A 190 3.19 -12.94 5.22
N ALA A 191 3.69 -11.73 5.00
CA ALA A 191 2.84 -10.57 4.74
C ALA A 191 2.03 -10.71 3.44
N ASP A 192 2.57 -11.39 2.42
CA ASP A 192 1.84 -11.59 1.17
C ASP A 192 0.67 -12.58 1.34
N GLU A 193 0.87 -13.69 2.07
CA GLU A 193 -0.21 -14.63 2.40
C GLU A 193 -1.30 -13.97 3.25
N LEU A 194 -0.89 -13.25 4.31
CA LEU A 194 -1.85 -12.51 5.14
C LEU A 194 -2.59 -11.44 4.33
N GLY A 195 -1.88 -10.76 3.43
CA GLY A 195 -2.45 -9.77 2.52
C GLY A 195 -3.54 -10.35 1.63
N GLN A 196 -3.36 -11.56 1.09
CA GLN A 196 -4.37 -12.25 0.28
C GLN A 196 -5.62 -12.58 1.11
N THR A 197 -5.44 -13.11 2.33
CA THR A 197 -6.57 -13.39 3.24
C THR A 197 -7.36 -12.12 3.56
N LEU A 198 -6.67 -11.03 3.89
CA LEU A 198 -7.29 -9.76 4.23
C LEU A 198 -7.92 -9.07 3.01
N ALA A 199 -7.37 -9.25 1.80
CA ALA A 199 -7.95 -8.71 0.57
C ALA A 199 -9.33 -9.34 0.31
N ALA A 200 -9.41 -10.67 0.39
CA ALA A 200 -10.66 -11.40 0.22
C ALA A 200 -11.69 -11.05 1.30
N MET A 201 -11.26 -10.95 2.57
CA MET A 201 -12.12 -10.49 3.67
C MET A 201 -12.63 -9.08 3.43
N GLY A 202 -11.74 -8.13 3.10
CA GLY A 202 -12.09 -6.74 2.88
C GLY A 202 -13.03 -6.54 1.69
N ALA A 203 -12.85 -7.29 0.61
CA ALA A 203 -13.76 -7.29 -0.53
C ALA A 203 -15.19 -7.72 -0.12
N ARG A 204 -15.33 -8.81 0.66
CA ARG A 204 -16.63 -9.27 1.16
C ARG A 204 -17.27 -8.23 2.10
N MET A 205 -16.49 -7.67 3.02
CA MET A 205 -16.96 -6.64 3.95
C MET A 205 -17.39 -5.37 3.24
N LEU A 206 -16.68 -4.96 2.18
CA LEU A 206 -17.07 -3.83 1.35
C LEU A 206 -18.45 -4.06 0.71
N MET A 207 -18.69 -5.25 0.14
CA MET A 207 -20.00 -5.58 -0.45
C MET A 207 -21.12 -5.56 0.59
N ASP A 208 -20.89 -6.11 1.79
CA ASP A 208 -21.84 -6.05 2.90
C ASP A 208 -22.11 -4.60 3.36
N THR A 209 -21.05 -3.79 3.45
CA THR A 209 -21.17 -2.36 3.78
C THR A 209 -22.02 -1.63 2.73
N LEU A 210 -21.79 -1.87 1.44
CA LEU A 210 -22.54 -1.23 0.36
C LEU A 210 -24.02 -1.66 0.35
N LYS A 211 -24.34 -2.92 0.67
CA LYS A 211 -25.73 -3.39 0.80
C LYS A 211 -26.50 -2.59 1.85
N ASN A 212 -25.85 -2.20 2.94
CA ASN A 212 -26.46 -1.54 4.11
C ASN A 212 -25.90 -0.13 4.36
N LEU A 213 -25.46 0.56 3.31
CA LEU A 213 -24.61 1.75 3.43
C LEU A 213 -25.20 2.89 4.29
N PRO A 214 -26.48 3.31 4.13
CA PRO A 214 -27.03 4.38 4.95
C PRO A 214 -27.03 4.05 6.45
N GLU A 215 -27.36 2.81 6.79
CA GLU A 215 -27.36 2.33 8.18
C GLU A 215 -25.92 2.28 8.73
N ARG A 216 -24.97 1.74 7.97
CA ARG A 216 -23.54 1.69 8.35
C ARG A 216 -22.98 3.09 8.57
N ILE A 217 -23.34 4.06 7.72
CA ILE A 217 -22.95 5.47 7.87
C ILE A 217 -23.58 6.09 9.11
N SER A 218 -24.86 5.81 9.39
CA SER A 218 -25.56 6.32 10.59
C SER A 218 -24.94 5.77 11.89
N ASN A 219 -24.49 4.53 11.87
CA ASN A 219 -23.92 3.83 13.04
C ASN A 219 -22.37 3.91 13.11
N ARG A 220 -21.75 4.75 12.27
CA ARG A 220 -20.28 4.88 12.21
C ARG A 220 -19.72 5.34 13.55
N LYS A 221 -18.53 4.84 13.88
CA LYS A 221 -17.84 5.16 15.15
C LYS A 221 -16.56 5.93 14.87
N GLU A 222 -16.36 7.03 15.57
CA GLU A 222 -15.07 7.71 15.55
C GLU A 222 -13.99 6.81 16.16
N GLN A 223 -12.79 6.86 15.60
CA GLN A 223 -11.68 6.08 16.12
C GLN A 223 -11.24 6.59 17.49
N ALA A 224 -10.93 5.67 18.40
CA ALA A 224 -10.30 6.01 19.67
C ALA A 224 -8.94 6.69 19.46
N LYS A 225 -8.56 7.57 20.37
CA LYS A 225 -7.20 8.13 20.43
C LYS A 225 -6.21 7.10 20.98
N GLU A 226 -6.65 6.31 21.94
CA GLU A 226 -5.87 5.22 22.54
C GLU A 226 -5.70 4.05 21.55
N GLY A 227 -4.55 3.38 21.59
CA GLY A 227 -4.24 2.25 20.70
C GLY A 227 -3.87 2.63 19.26
N ALA A 228 -3.85 3.92 18.91
CA ALA A 228 -3.45 4.36 17.59
C ALA A 228 -1.95 4.14 17.34
N THR A 229 -1.61 3.40 16.29
CA THR A 229 -0.23 3.18 15.84
C THR A 229 -0.10 3.44 14.34
N PHE A 230 1.14 3.59 13.86
CA PHE A 230 1.43 3.91 12.47
C PHE A 230 2.23 2.80 11.80
N ALA A 231 1.86 2.46 10.57
CA ALA A 231 2.49 1.47 9.70
C ALA A 231 3.15 2.19 8.51
N PRO A 232 4.33 2.81 8.70
CA PRO A 232 5.04 3.53 7.63
C PRO A 232 5.42 2.59 6.50
N LYS A 233 5.64 3.17 5.31
CA LYS A 233 5.99 2.42 4.10
C LYS A 233 7.27 1.60 4.33
N ILE A 234 7.25 0.33 3.93
CA ILE A 234 8.45 -0.50 3.97
C ILE A 234 9.54 0.08 3.06
N SER A 235 10.78 0.04 3.52
CA SER A 235 11.93 0.58 2.81
C SER A 235 13.05 -0.44 2.72
N VAL A 236 14.01 -0.17 1.82
CA VAL A 236 15.21 -0.99 1.70
C VAL A 236 16.10 -0.91 2.93
N SER A 237 16.08 0.19 3.69
CA SER A 237 16.90 0.33 4.91
C SER A 237 16.46 -0.65 6.01
N MET A 238 15.18 -1.01 6.07
CA MET A 238 14.68 -2.03 7.02
C MET A 238 15.28 -3.42 6.80
N SER A 239 15.87 -3.69 5.63
CA SER A 239 16.43 -5.01 5.33
C SER A 239 17.78 -5.29 5.98
N TRP A 240 18.44 -4.28 6.54
CA TRP A 240 19.73 -4.46 7.21
C TRP A 240 19.57 -5.19 8.54
N LEU A 241 20.32 -6.27 8.70
CA LEU A 241 20.38 -7.01 9.94
C LEU A 241 21.38 -6.37 10.91
N VAL A 242 20.98 -6.36 12.18
CA VAL A 242 21.78 -5.98 13.34
C VAL A 242 21.84 -7.19 14.25
N TRP A 243 22.83 -8.06 13.99
CA TRP A 243 22.96 -9.39 14.60
C TRP A 243 23.06 -9.34 16.12
N GLU A 244 23.63 -8.28 16.69
CA GLU A 244 23.79 -8.11 18.13
C GLU A 244 22.47 -7.78 18.84
N ASP A 245 21.56 -7.11 18.15
CA ASP A 245 20.35 -6.55 18.76
C ASP A 245 19.11 -7.41 18.46
N GLN A 246 19.11 -8.10 17.32
CA GLN A 246 17.97 -8.86 16.84
C GLN A 246 18.01 -10.33 17.26
N THR A 247 16.88 -10.79 17.80
CA THR A 247 16.63 -12.19 18.14
C THR A 247 16.26 -13.04 16.92
N CYS A 248 16.34 -14.37 17.04
CA CYS A 248 15.84 -15.31 16.04
C CYS A 248 14.41 -14.99 15.60
N VAL A 249 13.53 -14.71 16.57
CA VAL A 249 12.12 -14.38 16.32
C VAL A 249 11.96 -13.06 15.59
N GLN A 250 12.75 -12.03 15.92
CA GLN A 250 12.70 -10.74 15.22
C GLN A 250 13.17 -10.86 13.77
N ILE A 251 14.24 -11.63 13.51
CA ILE A 251 14.73 -11.88 12.16
C ILE A 251 13.71 -12.68 11.34
N ASP A 252 13.10 -13.70 11.94
CA ASP A 252 12.03 -14.49 11.31
C ASP A 252 10.82 -13.61 10.93
N ARG A 253 10.33 -12.78 11.86
CA ARG A 253 9.25 -11.83 11.59
C ARG A 253 9.61 -10.83 10.50
N LEU A 254 10.83 -10.29 10.53
CA LEU A 254 11.32 -9.38 9.51
C LEU A 254 11.36 -10.06 8.14
N TYR A 255 11.90 -11.27 8.05
CA TYR A 255 11.93 -12.05 6.81
C TYR A 255 10.52 -12.30 6.27
N ARG A 256 9.60 -12.79 7.12
CA ARG A 256 8.20 -13.04 6.71
C ARG A 256 7.46 -11.77 6.34
N ALA A 257 7.78 -10.64 6.96
CA ALA A 257 7.19 -9.36 6.63
C ALA A 257 7.68 -8.86 5.26
N ILE A 258 8.99 -8.75 5.02
CA ILE A 258 9.52 -8.02 3.86
C ILE A 258 10.29 -8.86 2.84
N GLY A 259 10.67 -10.09 3.18
CA GLY A 259 11.67 -10.88 2.45
C GLY A 259 11.32 -11.20 1.00
N SER A 260 10.03 -11.35 0.67
CA SER A 260 9.55 -11.57 -0.69
C SER A 260 9.79 -10.36 -1.61
N ARG A 261 9.82 -9.15 -1.05
CA ARG A 261 9.98 -7.88 -1.79
C ARG A 261 11.38 -7.30 -1.65
N ILE A 262 11.95 -7.43 -0.45
CA ILE A 262 13.22 -6.82 -0.06
C ILE A 262 14.02 -7.89 0.70
N PRO A 263 14.97 -8.56 0.02
CA PRO A 263 15.88 -9.50 0.66
C PRO A 263 16.63 -8.87 1.83
N LEU A 264 16.77 -9.63 2.93
CA LEU A 264 17.57 -9.22 4.09
C LEU A 264 19.04 -9.05 3.70
N ARG A 265 19.74 -8.15 4.39
CA ARG A 265 21.08 -7.71 4.04
C ARG A 265 22.00 -7.70 5.23
N THR A 266 23.25 -8.02 4.95
CA THR A 266 24.37 -7.92 5.87
C THR A 266 25.62 -7.49 5.10
N LEU A 267 26.70 -7.18 5.80
CA LEU A 267 28.01 -7.00 5.18
C LEU A 267 28.86 -8.26 5.34
N TRP A 268 29.66 -8.55 4.31
CA TRP A 268 30.74 -9.52 4.33
C TRP A 268 31.98 -8.85 3.73
N MET A 269 33.05 -8.70 4.53
CA MET A 269 34.28 -8.02 4.10
C MET A 269 34.01 -6.65 3.46
N GLY A 270 33.17 -5.84 4.12
CA GLY A 270 32.77 -4.50 3.64
C GLY A 270 31.84 -4.49 2.41
N LYS A 271 31.40 -5.64 1.90
CA LYS A 271 30.49 -5.73 0.74
C LYS A 271 29.10 -6.17 1.16
N THR A 272 28.08 -5.56 0.57
CA THR A 272 26.69 -5.95 0.76
C THR A 272 26.43 -7.36 0.26
N VAL A 273 25.85 -8.19 1.14
CA VAL A 273 25.35 -9.52 0.84
C VAL A 273 23.85 -9.51 1.06
N LYS A 274 23.09 -10.05 0.10
CA LYS A 274 21.67 -10.37 0.29
C LYS A 274 21.56 -11.81 0.76
N LEU A 275 20.78 -12.03 1.79
CA LEU A 275 20.49 -13.33 2.37
C LEU A 275 19.12 -13.80 1.85
N LEU A 276 19.08 -15.00 1.28
CA LEU A 276 17.94 -15.58 0.59
C LEU A 276 17.67 -16.98 1.13
N ASP A 277 16.47 -17.50 0.84
CA ASP A 277 16.07 -18.86 1.22
C ASP A 277 16.25 -19.11 2.72
N PHE A 278 15.57 -18.28 3.51
CA PHE A 278 15.60 -18.35 4.97
C PHE A 278 14.94 -19.63 5.49
N VAL A 279 15.62 -20.27 6.43
CA VAL A 279 15.23 -21.58 7.00
C VAL A 279 14.59 -21.43 8.39
N GLY A 280 14.71 -20.25 9.01
CA GLY A 280 14.29 -20.04 10.40
C GLY A 280 15.40 -20.31 11.40
N GLN A 281 15.01 -20.58 12.65
CA GLN A 281 15.94 -20.89 13.73
C GLN A 281 16.65 -22.24 13.49
N CYS A 282 17.96 -22.27 13.72
CA CYS A 282 18.80 -23.45 13.64
C CYS A 282 19.27 -23.90 15.02
N ASN A 283 19.38 -25.21 15.21
CA ASN A 283 19.98 -25.79 16.40
C ASN A 283 21.43 -26.15 16.08
N ILE A 284 22.38 -25.45 16.70
CA ILE A 284 23.81 -25.71 16.51
C ILE A 284 24.37 -26.31 17.80
N SER A 285 24.84 -27.56 17.70
CA SER A 285 25.61 -28.20 18.76
C SER A 285 27.03 -27.67 18.74
N LEU A 286 27.36 -26.75 19.64
CA LEU A 286 28.71 -26.22 19.80
C LEU A 286 29.58 -27.24 20.54
N THR A 287 30.04 -28.28 19.84
CA THR A 287 31.04 -29.21 20.37
C THR A 287 32.43 -28.58 20.23
N GLY A 288 32.78 -27.70 21.17
CA GLY A 288 34.08 -27.06 21.27
C GLY A 288 33.98 -25.59 21.68
N PHE A 289 34.97 -25.10 22.45
CA PHE A 289 35.08 -23.74 23.00
C PHE A 289 35.26 -22.63 21.94
N GLN A 290 34.41 -22.58 20.92
CA GLN A 290 34.33 -21.40 20.05
C GLN A 290 33.37 -20.40 20.67
N CYS A 291 33.94 -19.30 21.18
CA CYS A 291 33.18 -18.14 21.62
C CYS A 291 32.49 -17.52 20.40
N SER A 292 31.27 -17.96 20.09
CA SER A 292 30.50 -17.44 18.95
C SER A 292 29.92 -16.07 19.29
N VAL A 293 30.40 -15.03 18.60
CA VAL A 293 29.84 -13.68 18.66
C VAL A 293 28.71 -13.54 17.64
N PRO A 294 27.75 -12.61 17.82
CA PRO A 294 26.77 -12.30 16.78
C PRO A 294 27.44 -12.03 15.43
N GLY A 295 26.85 -12.51 14.34
CA GLY A 295 27.42 -12.51 13.00
C GLY A 295 28.29 -13.72 12.67
N SER A 296 28.67 -14.55 13.67
CA SER A 296 29.44 -15.79 13.43
C SER A 296 28.66 -16.75 12.53
N ILE A 297 29.35 -17.41 11.60
CA ILE A 297 28.74 -18.28 10.58
C ILE A 297 29.17 -19.73 10.81
N CYS A 298 28.21 -20.66 10.77
CA CYS A 298 28.42 -22.10 10.82
C CYS A 298 27.75 -22.73 9.61
N PHE A 299 28.49 -23.51 8.82
CA PHE A 299 27.92 -24.26 7.70
C PHE A 299 27.44 -25.64 8.17
N GLN A 300 26.14 -25.90 8.00
CA GLN A 300 25.51 -27.20 8.23
C GLN A 300 25.43 -27.96 6.91
N LYS A 301 26.21 -29.03 6.78
CA LYS A 301 26.37 -29.78 5.52
C LYS A 301 25.11 -30.55 5.17
N GLU A 302 24.43 -31.10 6.17
CA GLU A 302 23.27 -31.98 6.04
C GLU A 302 22.07 -31.26 5.42
N THR A 303 21.89 -29.99 5.80
CA THR A 303 20.78 -29.14 5.35
C THR A 303 21.21 -28.09 4.32
N ASN A 304 22.48 -28.11 3.91
CA ASN A 304 23.10 -27.10 3.05
C ASN A 304 22.75 -25.67 3.51
N THR A 305 23.00 -25.36 4.78
CA THR A 305 22.54 -24.12 5.42
C THR A 305 23.69 -23.36 6.06
N LEU A 306 23.77 -22.06 5.80
CA LEU A 306 24.60 -21.14 6.58
C LEU A 306 23.80 -20.68 7.79
N ALA A 307 24.12 -21.22 8.96
CA ALA A 307 23.61 -20.73 10.23
C ALA A 307 24.43 -19.52 10.67
N VAL A 308 23.74 -18.44 11.04
CA VAL A 308 24.35 -17.19 11.51
C VAL A 308 23.89 -16.92 12.93
N ARG A 309 24.82 -16.70 13.84
CA ARG A 309 24.56 -16.33 15.24
C ARG A 309 23.94 -14.93 15.28
N CYS A 310 22.77 -14.79 15.86
CA CYS A 310 22.17 -13.48 16.19
C CYS A 310 22.28 -13.21 17.69
N LYS A 311 21.39 -12.43 18.30
CA LYS A 311 21.45 -12.10 19.74
C LYS A 311 21.27 -13.32 20.63
N ASP A 312 20.24 -14.12 20.38
CA ASP A 312 19.76 -15.18 21.28
C ASP A 312 19.81 -16.60 20.70
N GLY A 313 20.19 -16.75 19.43
CA GLY A 313 20.39 -18.08 18.82
C GLY A 313 21.04 -18.01 17.45
N TRP A 314 20.71 -19.00 16.61
CA TRP A 314 21.19 -19.13 15.24
C TRP A 314 20.02 -19.13 14.26
N VAL A 315 20.18 -18.46 13.12
CA VAL A 315 19.21 -18.47 12.03
C VAL A 315 19.85 -18.91 10.72
N GLY A 316 19.11 -19.61 9.87
CA GLY A 316 19.64 -20.26 8.67
C GLY A 316 19.26 -19.59 7.35
N PHE A 317 20.19 -19.61 6.40
CA PHE A 317 19.98 -19.22 5.00
C PHE A 317 20.63 -20.24 4.06
N GLN A 318 19.96 -20.60 2.97
CA GLN A 318 20.51 -21.55 1.99
C GLN A 318 21.21 -20.88 0.80
N THR A 319 20.89 -19.61 0.55
CA THR A 319 21.46 -18.86 -0.57
C THR A 319 21.94 -17.48 -0.12
N VAL A 320 23.11 -17.10 -0.63
CA VAL A 320 23.66 -15.75 -0.45
C VAL A 320 23.96 -15.14 -1.80
N LYS A 321 23.64 -13.85 -1.95
CA LYS A 321 23.90 -13.10 -3.17
C LYS A 321 24.87 -11.97 -2.89
N LEU A 322 26.10 -12.13 -3.38
CA LEU A 322 27.09 -11.07 -3.50
C LEU A 322 26.98 -10.48 -4.93
N LYS A 323 28.01 -10.68 -5.76
CA LYS A 323 27.95 -10.42 -7.22
C LYS A 323 27.14 -11.49 -7.95
N LYS A 324 27.25 -12.75 -7.52
CA LYS A 324 26.50 -13.90 -8.01
C LYS A 324 25.68 -14.49 -6.87
N CYS A 325 24.61 -15.21 -7.21
CA CYS A 325 23.92 -16.08 -6.25
C CYS A 325 24.80 -17.31 -6.00
N LEU A 326 25.03 -17.64 -4.75
CA LEU A 326 25.82 -18.77 -4.29
C LEU A 326 24.99 -19.60 -3.33
N SER A 327 25.07 -20.93 -3.43
CA SER A 327 24.54 -21.80 -2.39
C SER A 327 25.36 -21.66 -1.10
N ALA A 328 24.81 -22.10 0.02
CA ALA A 328 25.52 -22.19 1.29
C ALA A 328 26.85 -22.93 1.17
N ALA A 329 26.85 -24.09 0.49
CA ALA A 329 28.06 -24.86 0.21
C ALA A 329 29.09 -24.09 -0.64
N ASP A 330 28.66 -23.40 -1.70
CA ASP A 330 29.57 -22.61 -2.55
C ASP A 330 30.20 -21.46 -1.78
N PHE A 331 29.40 -20.78 -0.95
CA PHE A 331 29.89 -19.72 -0.08
C PHE A 331 30.88 -20.27 0.95
N TYR A 332 30.57 -21.40 1.59
CA TYR A 332 31.48 -22.05 2.52
C TYR A 332 32.82 -22.42 1.86
N ASN A 333 32.78 -23.11 0.72
CA ASN A 333 33.97 -23.55 0.00
C ASN A 333 34.83 -22.36 -0.49
N GLY A 334 34.19 -21.26 -0.89
CA GLY A 334 34.88 -20.08 -1.42
C GLY A 334 35.40 -19.10 -0.37
N TYR A 335 34.74 -19.00 0.79
CA TYR A 335 34.93 -17.89 1.74
C TYR A 335 35.11 -18.30 3.21
N LEU A 336 34.77 -19.53 3.61
CA LEU A 336 34.84 -19.99 5.01
C LEU A 336 35.73 -21.22 5.22
N HIS A 337 36.12 -21.93 4.16
CA HIS A 337 36.97 -23.11 4.26
C HIS A 337 38.35 -22.76 4.85
N GLN A 338 38.96 -23.67 5.62
CA GLN A 338 40.22 -23.44 6.35
C GLN A 338 41.37 -22.93 5.46
N SER A 339 41.39 -23.31 4.19
CA SER A 339 42.38 -22.83 3.20
C SER A 339 42.28 -21.32 2.92
N PHE A 340 41.09 -20.74 3.05
CA PHE A 340 40.85 -19.30 2.91
C PHE A 340 41.15 -18.57 4.22
N LEU A 341 40.72 -19.12 5.36
CA LEU A 341 40.96 -18.54 6.69
C LEU A 341 42.45 -18.36 7.01
N ARG A 342 43.33 -19.28 6.56
CA ARG A 342 44.79 -19.17 6.70
C ARG A 342 45.42 -17.97 5.96
N ARG A 343 44.70 -17.34 5.03
CA ARG A 343 45.14 -16.15 4.29
C ARG A 343 44.59 -14.85 4.88
N SER A 344 43.60 -14.92 5.76
CA SER A 344 43.01 -13.77 6.46
C SER A 344 43.81 -13.50 7.73
N LEU A 345 44.32 -12.27 7.88
CA LEU A 345 45.24 -11.92 8.97
C LEU A 345 44.53 -11.70 10.32
N ASP A 346 43.19 -11.64 10.35
CA ASP A 346 42.41 -11.49 11.58
C ASP A 346 41.21 -12.44 11.62
N ALA A 347 41.05 -13.16 12.74
CA ALA A 347 39.92 -14.08 12.98
C ALA A 347 38.58 -13.34 13.15
N THR A 348 38.62 -12.03 13.41
CA THR A 348 37.47 -11.13 13.51
C THR A 348 36.86 -10.77 12.15
N ASP A 349 37.52 -11.06 11.03
CA ASP A 349 37.07 -10.66 9.69
C ASP A 349 36.09 -11.63 9.02
N CYS A 350 35.85 -12.80 9.63
CA CYS A 350 35.03 -13.86 9.05
C CYS A 350 33.63 -13.97 9.67
N VAL A 351 33.05 -12.81 9.99
CA VAL A 351 31.68 -12.68 10.49
C VAL A 351 30.83 -11.85 9.54
N PHE A 352 29.53 -12.10 9.53
CA PHE A 352 28.58 -11.15 8.95
C PHE A 352 28.47 -9.92 9.85
N GLN A 353 28.70 -8.75 9.26
CA GLN A 353 28.75 -7.50 10.02
C GLN A 353 27.40 -6.79 9.94
N SER A 354 26.96 -6.30 11.09
CA SER A 354 25.75 -5.51 11.23
C SER A 354 25.88 -4.14 10.57
N VAL A 355 24.77 -3.65 10.01
CA VAL A 355 24.66 -2.26 9.55
C VAL A 355 23.61 -1.57 10.39
N ARG A 356 24.05 -0.71 11.30
CA ARG A 356 23.17 0.19 12.03
C ARG A 356 22.94 1.42 11.16
N ASP A 357 21.68 1.69 10.84
CA ASP A 357 21.33 2.96 10.22
C ASP A 357 21.68 4.08 11.21
N ARG A 358 22.46 5.09 10.80
CA ARG A 358 22.82 6.20 11.70
C ARG A 358 21.59 7.04 12.09
N ASP A 359 20.48 6.87 11.37
CA ASP A 359 19.25 7.65 11.51
C ASP A 359 18.09 6.92 12.23
N THR A 360 18.27 5.70 12.73
CA THR A 360 17.19 4.95 13.43
C THR A 360 17.22 5.04 14.96
N GLY A 361 18.04 5.94 15.53
CA GLY A 361 18.15 6.19 16.98
C GLY A 361 16.90 6.77 17.67
N ALA A 362 15.74 6.83 17.02
CA ALA A 362 14.51 7.39 17.57
C ALA A 362 13.29 6.50 17.29
N PHE A 363 13.31 5.24 17.71
CA PHE A 363 12.11 4.41 17.82
C PHE A 363 11.63 4.18 19.26
N ASN A 364 12.10 5.01 20.21
CA ASN A 364 11.52 5.12 21.55
C ASN A 364 11.11 6.57 21.86
N SER A 365 9.82 6.71 22.18
CA SER A 365 9.12 7.87 22.78
C SER A 365 9.00 9.16 21.95
N HIS A 366 7.73 9.52 21.69
CA HIS A 366 7.21 10.86 21.40
C HIS A 366 7.94 11.71 20.34
N HIS A 367 7.63 11.50 19.05
CA HIS A 367 7.81 12.54 18.05
C HIS A 367 6.50 13.29 17.79
N LYS A 368 6.49 14.54 18.26
CA LYS A 368 5.50 15.59 17.96
C LYS A 368 5.49 15.91 16.47
N ASP A 369 4.29 16.23 15.98
CA ASP A 369 3.99 16.77 14.66
C ASP A 369 4.92 17.94 14.28
N SER A 370 5.68 17.78 13.19
CA SER A 370 6.15 18.90 12.38
C SER A 370 6.63 18.42 11.00
N PHE A 371 5.73 18.40 10.01
CA PHE A 371 6.10 18.46 8.60
C PHE A 371 5.47 19.71 7.96
N LEU A 372 6.30 20.74 7.92
CA LEU A 372 6.44 21.80 6.92
C LEU A 372 5.20 22.18 6.09
N LEU A 373 4.56 23.27 6.52
CA LEU A 373 3.84 24.21 5.66
C LEU A 373 4.85 24.90 4.73
N GLY A 374 4.66 24.74 3.41
CA GLY A 374 5.33 25.56 2.41
C GLY A 374 4.95 27.03 2.58
N LYS A 375 5.95 27.87 2.86
CA LYS A 375 5.84 29.32 2.86
C LYS A 375 5.58 29.80 1.43
N THR A 376 4.45 30.46 1.23
CA THR A 376 4.25 31.43 0.15
C THR A 376 5.01 32.70 0.50
N SER A 377 5.99 33.09 -0.31
CA SER A 377 6.51 34.46 -0.35
C SER A 377 5.86 35.20 -1.50
N ALA A 378 5.28 36.35 -1.19
CA ALA A 378 4.83 37.34 -2.16
C ALA A 378 6.02 37.87 -2.99
N HIS A 379 5.82 37.98 -4.30
CA HIS A 379 6.02 39.19 -5.10
C HIS A 379 5.27 39.04 -6.43
#